data_AF-A0A264W7B7-F1
#
_entry.id   AF-A0A264W7B7-F1
#
_cell.length_a   1.000
_cell.length_b   1.000
_cell.length_c   1.000
_cell.angle_alpha   90.00
_cell.angle_beta   90.00
_cell.angle_gamma   90.00
#
_symmetry.space_group_name_H-M   'P 1'
#
loop_
_entity.id
_entity.type
_entity.pdbx_description
1 polymer ?
#
loop_
_entity_poly.entity_id
_entity_poly.type
_entity_poly.pdbx_seq_one_letter_code
_entity_poly.pdbx_strand_id
1 'polypeptide(L)'
;IPERVVHARGAGAHGYFEAYGSFGDEPISKYTRAKLFQEKGKKTPAFVRFSTVNHGKHSPETLRDPRGFAVKLYTEDGNWDLVGNNLKIF
;
A
#
# COMPACT_ATOMS: atom_id res chain seq x y z
N ILE A 1 -3.96 -1.69 -23.87
CA ILE A 1 -5.02 -1.12 -22.99
C ILE A 1 -4.67 0.34 -22.68
N PRO A 2 -5.65 1.22 -22.43
CA PRO A 2 -5.38 2.58 -21.99
C PRO A 2 -4.50 2.61 -20.73
N GLU A 3 -3.65 3.62 -20.61
CA GLU A 3 -2.92 3.85 -19.36
C GLU A 3 -3.86 4.40 -18.27
N ARG A 4 -3.39 4.43 -17.02
CA ARG A 4 -4.15 5.07 -15.94
C ARG A 4 -4.18 6.58 -16.19
N VAL A 5 -5.32 7.21 -15.89
CA VAL A 5 -5.50 8.67 -16.07
C VAL A 5 -4.49 9.49 -15.26
N VAL A 6 -4.08 8.95 -14.10
CA VAL A 6 -3.00 9.44 -13.24
C VAL A 6 -2.18 8.25 -12.77
N HIS A 7 -0.96 8.49 -12.29
CA HIS A 7 -0.08 7.41 -11.84
C HIS A 7 0.24 6.38 -12.93
N ALA A 8 0.41 6.84 -14.17
CA ALA A 8 0.64 5.98 -15.33
C ALA A 8 2.00 5.27 -15.26
N ARG A 9 3.10 6.02 -15.07
CA ARG A 9 4.43 5.44 -14.84
C ARG A 9 4.52 4.84 -13.44
N GLY A 10 4.87 3.57 -13.34
CA GLY A 10 5.05 2.90 -12.07
C GLY A 10 5.55 1.47 -12.21
N ALA A 11 6.01 0.91 -11.08
CA ALA A 11 6.54 -0.44 -10.97
C ALA A 11 5.87 -1.16 -9.78
N GLY A 12 5.80 -2.48 -9.85
CA GLY A 12 5.15 -3.30 -8.82
C GLY A 12 6.06 -4.39 -8.27
N ALA A 13 5.79 -4.80 -7.03
CA ALA A 13 6.50 -5.87 -6.35
C ALA A 13 5.55 -6.68 -5.47
N HIS A 14 5.82 -7.98 -5.35
CA HIS A 14 5.16 -8.87 -4.40
C HIS A 14 5.91 -8.89 -3.07
N GLY A 15 5.19 -9.14 -1.98
CA GLY A 15 5.76 -9.30 -0.65
C GLY A 15 4.70 -9.76 0.36
N TYR A 16 4.96 -9.48 1.63
CA TYR A 16 4.00 -9.69 2.71
C TYR A 16 4.09 -8.58 3.75
N PHE A 17 2.98 -8.36 4.44
CA PHE A 17 2.91 -7.57 5.66
C PHE A 17 2.90 -8.52 6.86
N GLU A 18 3.68 -8.24 7.91
CA GLU A 18 3.72 -9.04 9.13
C GLU A 18 3.23 -8.20 10.31
N ALA A 19 2.17 -8.66 10.99
CA ALA A 19 1.58 -7.95 12.10
C ALA A 19 2.37 -8.14 13.41
N TYR A 20 2.39 -7.11 14.25
CA TYR A 20 2.95 -7.21 15.60
C TYR A 20 1.94 -7.61 16.68
N GLY A 21 0.64 -7.62 16.37
CA GLY A 21 -0.43 -7.86 17.36
C GLY A 21 -0.71 -6.68 18.30
N SER A 22 0.02 -5.58 18.17
CA SER A 22 -0.09 -4.39 19.02
C SER A 22 -0.11 -3.09 18.21
N PHE A 23 -0.62 -2.03 18.84
CA PHE A 23 -0.44 -0.64 18.43
C PHE A 23 0.33 0.09 19.53
N GLY A 24 1.61 0.35 19.30
CA GLY A 24 2.53 0.72 20.38
C GLY A 24 2.60 -0.39 21.42
N ASP A 25 2.36 -0.03 22.69
CA ASP A 25 2.39 -0.96 23.83
C ASP A 25 1.04 -1.64 24.12
N GLU A 26 -0.02 -1.27 23.40
CA GLU A 26 -1.37 -1.77 23.64
C GLU A 26 -1.79 -2.82 22.60
N PRO A 27 -2.63 -3.80 22.97
CA PRO A 27 -3.13 -4.78 22.01
C PRO A 27 -3.95 -4.09 20.90
N ILE A 28 -3.73 -4.48 19.65
CA ILE A 28 -4.40 -3.84 18.49
C ILE A 28 -5.92 -4.02 18.54
N SER A 29 -6.39 -5.10 19.19
CA SER A 29 -7.81 -5.44 19.38
C SER A 29 -8.59 -4.36 20.14
N LYS A 30 -7.92 -3.50 20.90
CA LYS A 30 -8.52 -2.32 21.55
C LYS A 30 -9.08 -1.32 20.54
N TYR A 31 -8.46 -1.24 19.35
CA TYR A 31 -8.73 -0.20 18.35
C TYR A 31 -9.43 -0.73 17.11
N THR A 32 -9.19 -1.98 16.73
CA THR A 32 -9.75 -2.56 15.52
C THR A 32 -9.91 -4.08 15.63
N ARG A 33 -10.95 -4.59 14.98
CA ARG A 33 -11.20 -6.03 14.81
C ARG A 33 -10.67 -6.59 13.48
N ALA A 34 -9.91 -5.82 12.72
CA ALA A 34 -9.40 -6.25 11.42
C ALA A 34 -8.44 -7.44 11.60
N LYS A 35 -8.79 -8.60 11.03
CA LYS A 35 -8.15 -9.88 11.37
C LYS A 35 -6.68 -9.99 10.97
N LEU A 36 -6.25 -9.22 9.96
CA LEU A 36 -4.85 -9.20 9.52
C LEU A 36 -3.87 -8.71 10.61
N PHE A 37 -4.35 -7.98 11.62
CA PHE A 37 -3.50 -7.41 12.66
C PHE A 37 -3.47 -8.18 13.97
N GLN A 38 -4.45 -9.06 14.22
CA GLN A 38 -4.76 -9.54 15.58
C GLN A 38 -3.67 -10.43 16.18
N GLU A 39 -2.98 -11.21 15.34
CA GLU A 39 -1.98 -12.17 15.78
C GLU A 39 -0.56 -11.67 15.47
N LYS A 40 0.33 -11.71 16.46
CA LYS A 40 1.74 -11.39 16.27
C LYS A 40 2.39 -12.41 15.32
N GLY A 41 3.15 -11.91 14.34
CA GLY A 41 3.78 -12.73 13.31
C GLY A 41 2.86 -13.14 12.16
N LYS A 42 1.59 -12.71 12.17
CA LYS A 42 0.66 -13.01 11.07
C LYS A 42 1.12 -12.35 9.78
N LYS A 43 1.44 -13.18 8.78
CA LYS A 43 1.83 -12.73 7.44
C LYS A 43 0.62 -12.64 6.53
N THR A 44 0.37 -11.45 6.00
CA THR A 44 -0.66 -11.18 4.99
C THR A 44 0.03 -10.94 3.66
N PRO A 45 -0.22 -11.75 2.61
CA PRO A 45 0.34 -11.49 1.29
C PRO A 45 0.01 -10.08 0.81
N ALA A 46 0.94 -9.46 0.10
CA ALA A 46 0.79 -8.09 -0.38
C ALA A 46 1.33 -7.92 -1.80
N PHE A 47 0.73 -6.99 -2.53
CA PHE A 47 1.29 -6.44 -3.75
C PHE A 47 1.35 -4.91 -3.61
N VAL A 48 2.52 -4.34 -3.88
CA VAL A 48 2.72 -2.89 -3.87
C VAL A 48 2.92 -2.39 -5.29
N ARG A 49 2.38 -1.21 -5.59
CA ARG A 49 2.72 -0.44 -6.78
C ARG A 49 3.18 0.97 -6.40
N PHE A 50 4.40 1.30 -6.83
CA PHE A 50 4.94 2.65 -6.78
C PHE A 50 4.71 3.38 -8.10
N SER A 51 4.55 4.71 -8.06
CA SER A 51 4.29 5.49 -9.27
C SER A 51 4.65 6.97 -9.13
N THR A 52 4.86 7.65 -10.26
CA THR A 52 4.73 9.12 -10.35
C THR A 52 3.24 9.49 -10.44
N VAL A 53 2.86 10.75 -10.71
CA VAL A 53 1.45 11.16 -10.82
C VAL A 53 1.11 11.67 -12.21
N ASN A 54 1.82 12.69 -12.67
CA ASN A 54 1.35 13.57 -13.73
C ASN A 54 1.63 13.05 -15.15
N HIS A 55 2.81 12.48 -15.37
CA HIS A 55 3.26 12.08 -16.71
C HIS A 55 2.94 10.60 -17.03
N GLY A 56 2.88 10.29 -18.32
CA GLY A 56 2.50 8.98 -18.87
C GLY A 56 3.49 7.83 -18.60
N LYS A 57 3.13 6.61 -19.04
CA LYS A 57 3.77 5.32 -18.69
C LYS A 57 5.29 5.20 -18.89
N HIS A 58 5.91 6.03 -19.72
CA HIS A 58 7.35 5.99 -20.03
C HIS A 58 8.10 7.27 -19.65
N SER A 59 7.51 8.15 -18.85
CA SER A 59 8.17 9.38 -18.38
C SER A 59 9.37 9.09 -17.47
N PRO A 60 10.39 9.96 -17.45
CA PRO A 60 11.49 9.87 -16.49
C PRO A 60 11.01 9.89 -15.03
N GLU A 61 11.55 9.01 -14.20
CA GLU A 61 11.17 8.88 -12.78
C GLU A 61 11.85 9.92 -11.88
N THR A 62 12.76 10.72 -12.43
CA THR A 62 13.52 11.77 -11.74
C THR A 62 12.81 13.13 -11.70
N LEU A 63 11.65 13.27 -12.35
CA LEU A 63 10.87 14.51 -12.34
C LEU A 63 10.27 14.82 -10.97
N ARG A 64 10.13 16.11 -10.63
CA ARG A 64 9.42 16.55 -9.42
C ARG A 64 7.94 16.19 -9.52
N ASP A 65 7.47 15.35 -8.61
CA ASP A 65 6.09 14.89 -8.53
C ASP A 65 5.86 14.22 -7.15
N PRO A 66 4.65 14.19 -6.59
CA PRO A 66 4.32 13.21 -5.55
C PRO A 66 4.57 11.79 -6.05
N ARG A 67 4.68 10.84 -5.12
CA ARG A 67 4.90 9.43 -5.44
C ARG A 67 3.77 8.59 -4.87
N GLY A 68 3.07 7.87 -5.73
CA GLY A 68 2.06 6.91 -5.31
C GLY A 68 2.70 5.72 -4.60
N PHE A 69 2.08 5.30 -3.51
CA PHE A 69 2.42 4.11 -2.73
C PHE A 69 1.11 3.38 -2.44
N ALA A 70 0.70 2.53 -3.38
CA ALA A 70 -0.53 1.74 -3.25
C ALA A 70 -0.20 0.31 -2.83
N VAL A 71 -0.76 -0.15 -1.71
CA VAL A 71 -0.58 -1.51 -1.20
C VAL A 71 -1.93 -2.23 -1.23
N LYS A 72 -1.97 -3.38 -1.89
CA LYS A 72 -3.06 -4.35 -1.80
C LYS A 72 -2.67 -5.42 -0.81
N LEU A 73 -3.47 -5.60 0.23
CA LEU A 73 -3.35 -6.65 1.24
C LEU A 73 -4.42 -7.71 0.98
N TYR A 74 -3.99 -8.94 0.75
CA TYR A 74 -4.86 -10.07 0.49
C TYR A 74 -5.27 -10.72 1.83
N THR A 75 -6.24 -10.10 2.50
CA THR A 75 -6.68 -10.53 3.84
C THR A 75 -7.72 -11.66 3.76
N GLU A 76 -7.95 -12.35 4.88
CA GLU A 76 -8.97 -13.41 4.96
C GLU A 76 -10.42 -12.89 4.89
N ASP A 77 -10.64 -11.60 5.17
CA ASP A 77 -11.95 -10.94 5.04
C ASP A 77 -12.10 -10.22 3.69
N GLY A 78 -11.21 -10.51 2.73
CA GLY A 78 -11.15 -9.90 1.41
C GLY A 78 -9.97 -8.96 1.21
N ASN A 79 -9.90 -8.36 0.03
CA ASN A 79 -8.80 -7.46 -0.32
C ASN A 79 -8.97 -6.10 0.38
N TRP A 80 -7.89 -5.59 0.96
CA TRP A 80 -7.80 -4.23 1.44
C TRP A 80 -6.77 -3.44 0.63
N ASP A 81 -7.20 -2.35 0.01
CA ASP A 81 -6.35 -1.45 -0.75
C ASP A 81 -6.05 -0.18 0.07
N LEU A 82 -4.79 -0.04 0.51
CA LEU A 82 -4.28 1.20 1.07
C LEU A 82 -3.65 2.04 -0.06
N VAL A 83 -4.45 2.93 -0.65
CA VAL A 83 -4.07 3.75 -1.81
C VAL A 83 -3.57 5.11 -1.34
N GLY A 84 -2.26 5.23 -1.10
CA GLY A 84 -1.65 6.43 -0.54
C GLY A 84 -0.58 7.07 -1.44
N ASN A 85 -0.02 8.17 -0.94
CA ASN A 85 1.15 8.86 -1.49
C ASN A 85 2.28 8.92 -0.45
N ASN A 86 3.48 9.28 -0.91
CA ASN A 86 4.62 9.55 -0.04
C ASN A 86 4.42 10.80 0.84
N LEU A 87 3.73 11.82 0.32
CA LEU A 87 3.38 13.04 1.05
C LEU A 87 2.17 12.81 1.95
N LYS A 88 2.09 13.56 3.06
CA LYS A 88 1.06 13.40 4.11
C LYS A 88 -0.19 14.26 3.90
N ILE A 89 -0.18 15.11 2.87
CA ILE A 89 -1.26 16.00 2.47
C ILE A 89 -1.47 15.88 0.95
N PHE A 90 -2.59 16.42 0.47
CA PHE A 90 -2.88 16.61 -0.95
C PHE A 90 -3.30 18.05 -1.22
#